data_AF-B4FT38-F1
#
_entry.id   AF-B4FT38-F1
#
_cell.length_a   1.000
_cell.length_b   1.000
_cell.length_c   1.000
_cell.angle_alpha   90.00
_cell.angle_beta   90.00
_cell.angle_gamma   90.00
#
_symmetry.space_group_name_H-M   'P 1'
#
loop_
_entity.id
_entity.type
_entity.pdbx_description
1 polymer ?
#
loop_
_entity_poly.entity_id
_entity_poly.type
_entity_poly.pdbx_seq_one_letter_code
_entity_poly.pdbx_strand_id
1 'polypeptide(L)'
;MLQCIFLLSDSGEVMVEKQMAAHCVDRAICAWFWDYVVAHAAGDPSKVLQVVVSPTHYLFQIYRNGVTFLACTQVEMAPLMAVEFLSRVADVLTDYLGDLNEDIIKDNFVIVYQILDEMMDNGFPLTTEPNILKEMITPPNIVNKMLNVVTGKSSTLGSKLPDAAASFVPWRRTTVKDASNEVYVNIVEELDACVNREGVLVKCEAYGEVQVNCSLPGVPELTMSFANPAIINDVTFHPCVRFRPWESNQILSFVPPDGQFKLMSYRN
;
A
#
# COMPACT_ATOMS: atom_id res chain seq x y z
N MET A 1 -6.27 7.65 -17.12
CA MET A 1 -6.25 8.35 -15.81
C MET A 1 -7.48 7.92 -15.03
N LEU A 2 -7.37 7.77 -13.71
CA LEU A 2 -8.53 7.43 -12.88
C LEU A 2 -9.47 8.64 -12.79
N GLN A 3 -10.78 8.40 -12.97
CA GLN A 3 -11.78 9.48 -12.94
C GLN A 3 -12.41 9.62 -11.56
N CYS A 4 -12.62 8.50 -10.87
CA CYS A 4 -13.20 8.48 -9.53
C CYS A 4 -12.69 7.27 -8.74
N ILE A 5 -12.64 7.41 -7.42
CA ILE A 5 -12.43 6.33 -6.45
C ILE A 5 -13.59 6.32 -5.47
N PHE A 6 -14.15 5.13 -5.26
CA PHE A 6 -15.16 4.84 -4.27
C PHE A 6 -14.60 3.87 -3.22
N LEU A 7 -14.96 4.06 -1.96
CA LEU A 7 -14.87 3.01 -0.95
C LEU A 7 -16.28 2.53 -0.63
N LEU A 8 -16.53 1.24 -0.84
CA LEU A 8 -17.82 0.59 -0.63
C LEU A 8 -17.73 -0.32 0.61
N SER A 9 -18.80 -0.38 1.39
CA SER A 9 -18.93 -1.37 2.47
C SER A 9 -19.25 -2.76 1.93
N ASP A 10 -19.24 -3.76 2.80
CA ASP A 10 -19.65 -5.15 2.49
C ASP A 10 -21.11 -5.30 2.03
N SER A 11 -21.92 -4.26 2.18
CA SER A 11 -23.29 -4.24 1.65
C SER A 11 -23.41 -3.51 0.30
N GLY A 12 -22.30 -2.99 -0.23
CA GLY A 12 -22.27 -2.17 -1.44
C GLY A 12 -22.61 -0.69 -1.22
N GLU A 13 -22.75 -0.23 0.04
CA GLU A 13 -23.00 1.18 0.35
C GLU A 13 -21.76 2.03 0.05
N VAL A 14 -21.94 3.15 -0.63
CA VAL A 14 -20.86 4.12 -0.90
C VAL A 14 -20.53 4.90 0.36
N MET A 15 -19.41 4.60 0.99
CA MET A 15 -18.92 5.30 2.19
C MET A 15 -18.15 6.57 1.83
N VAL A 16 -17.31 6.49 0.79
CA VAL A 16 -16.47 7.60 0.31
C VAL A 16 -16.51 7.64 -1.20
N GLU A 17 -16.53 8.85 -1.76
CA GLU A 17 -16.51 9.11 -3.20
C GLU A 17 -15.59 10.29 -3.49
N LYS A 18 -14.46 10.03 -4.13
CA LYS A 18 -13.53 11.07 -4.55
C LYS A 18 -13.55 11.18 -6.07
N GLN A 19 -14.03 12.32 -6.58
CA GLN A 19 -14.03 12.67 -8.00
C GLN A 19 -12.72 13.37 -8.35
N MET A 20 -12.08 12.98 -9.46
CA MET A 20 -10.77 13.49 -9.89
C MET A 20 -10.85 14.37 -11.13
N ALA A 21 -11.82 14.09 -12.00
CA ALA A 21 -12.02 14.80 -13.25
C ALA A 21 -13.16 15.82 -13.13
N ALA A 22 -13.15 16.83 -14.00
CA ALA A 22 -14.24 17.80 -14.09
C ALA A 22 -15.60 17.15 -14.44
N HIS A 23 -15.57 15.99 -15.12
CA HIS A 23 -16.75 15.18 -15.36
C HIS A 23 -16.98 14.22 -14.19
N CYS A 24 -18.06 14.45 -13.46
CA CYS A 24 -18.46 13.61 -12.33
C CYS A 24 -18.92 12.24 -12.83
N VAL A 25 -18.36 11.17 -12.25
CA VAL A 25 -18.83 9.81 -12.47
C VAL A 25 -20.08 9.58 -11.63
N ASP A 26 -21.15 9.10 -12.26
CA ASP A 26 -22.42 8.79 -11.57
C ASP A 26 -22.26 7.55 -10.66
N ARG A 27 -22.80 7.62 -9.43
CA ARG A 27 -22.87 6.51 -8.46
C ARG A 27 -23.62 5.29 -8.98
N ALA A 28 -24.42 5.41 -10.04
CA ALA A 28 -25.03 4.27 -10.73
C ALA A 28 -24.00 3.19 -11.12
N ILE A 29 -22.73 3.55 -11.32
CA ILE A 29 -21.65 2.60 -11.58
C ILE A 29 -21.37 1.67 -10.40
N CYS A 30 -21.53 2.15 -9.17
CA CYS A 30 -21.34 1.36 -7.96
C CYS A 30 -22.46 0.34 -7.80
N ALA A 31 -23.71 0.76 -8.07
CA ALA A 31 -24.86 -0.16 -8.07
C ALA A 31 -24.69 -1.25 -9.13
N TRP A 32 -24.29 -0.87 -10.36
CA TRP A 32 -24.00 -1.83 -11.42
C TRP A 32 -22.88 -2.82 -11.02
N PHE A 33 -21.80 -2.31 -10.41
CA PHE A 33 -20.71 -3.16 -9.94
C PHE A 33 -21.20 -4.13 -8.85
N TRP A 34 -22.04 -3.67 -7.92
CA TRP A 34 -22.57 -4.52 -6.88
C TRP A 34 -23.48 -5.63 -7.43
N ASP A 35 -24.37 -5.31 -8.37
CA ASP A 35 -25.17 -6.31 -9.08
C ASP A 35 -24.28 -7.35 -9.79
N TYR A 36 -23.16 -6.91 -10.38
CA TYR A 36 -22.17 -7.78 -11.00
C TYR A 36 -21.51 -8.72 -9.97
N VAL A 37 -21.12 -8.22 -8.79
CA VAL A 37 -20.57 -9.04 -7.69
C VAL A 37 -21.59 -10.07 -7.20
N VAL A 38 -22.85 -9.68 -7.04
CA VAL A 38 -23.94 -10.60 -6.64
C VAL A 38 -24.10 -11.71 -7.68
N ALA A 39 -24.14 -11.36 -8.96
CA ALA A 39 -24.36 -12.32 -10.04
C ALA A 39 -23.20 -13.31 -10.25
N HIS A 40 -21.95 -12.87 -10.07
CA HIS A 40 -20.76 -13.67 -10.42
C HIS A 40 -20.04 -14.28 -9.22
N ALA A 41 -20.28 -13.77 -8.01
CA ALA A 41 -19.58 -14.18 -6.80
C ALA A 41 -20.49 -14.31 -5.57
N ALA A 42 -21.81 -14.36 -5.75
CA ALA A 42 -22.79 -14.48 -4.67
C ALA A 42 -22.64 -13.40 -3.58
N GLY A 43 -22.23 -12.19 -3.99
CA GLY A 43 -22.06 -11.04 -3.10
C GLY A 43 -20.67 -10.94 -2.47
N ASP A 44 -19.72 -11.80 -2.84
CA ASP A 44 -18.35 -11.78 -2.31
C ASP A 44 -17.38 -11.06 -3.28
N PRO A 45 -17.02 -9.80 -3.03
CA PRO A 45 -16.14 -9.03 -3.93
C PRO A 45 -14.71 -9.62 -4.02
N SER A 46 -14.28 -10.44 -3.06
CA SER A 46 -12.96 -11.08 -3.08
C SER A 46 -12.82 -12.15 -4.17
N LYS A 47 -13.95 -12.69 -4.65
CA LYS A 47 -13.99 -13.73 -5.69
C LYS A 47 -14.19 -13.19 -7.10
N VAL A 48 -14.31 -11.87 -7.23
CA VAL A 48 -14.48 -11.18 -8.52
C VAL A 48 -13.12 -10.76 -9.06
N LEU A 49 -13.00 -10.70 -10.39
CA LEU A 49 -11.79 -10.20 -11.05
C LEU A 49 -11.48 -8.76 -10.60
N GLN A 50 -10.19 -8.46 -10.49
CA GLN A 50 -9.71 -7.12 -10.12
C GLN A 50 -10.01 -6.07 -11.21
N VAL A 51 -10.26 -6.51 -12.45
CA VAL A 51 -10.57 -5.64 -13.59
C VAL A 51 -11.87 -6.10 -14.19
N VAL A 52 -12.85 -5.20 -14.25
CA VAL A 52 -14.19 -5.47 -14.76
C VAL A 52 -14.54 -4.40 -15.79
N VAL A 53 -15.16 -4.81 -16.90
CA VAL A 53 -15.63 -3.89 -17.94
C VAL A 53 -17.12 -3.68 -17.76
N SER A 54 -17.52 -2.46 -17.43
CA SER A 54 -18.92 -2.04 -17.42
C SER A 54 -19.30 -1.45 -18.79
N PRO A 55 -20.60 -1.19 -19.06
CA PRO A 55 -21.02 -0.55 -20.31
C PRO A 55 -20.42 0.83 -20.57
N THR A 56 -19.96 1.52 -19.51
CA THR A 56 -19.50 2.92 -19.62
C THR A 56 -18.05 3.13 -19.17
N HIS A 57 -17.51 2.29 -18.30
CA HIS A 57 -16.19 2.44 -17.68
C HIS A 57 -15.46 1.10 -17.52
N TYR A 58 -14.14 1.14 -17.57
CA TYR A 58 -13.28 0.14 -16.96
C TYR A 58 -13.26 0.35 -15.45
N LEU A 59 -13.47 -0.72 -14.69
CA LEU A 59 -13.47 -0.74 -13.24
C LEU A 59 -12.29 -1.55 -12.72
N PHE A 60 -11.64 -1.02 -11.70
CA PHE A 60 -10.56 -1.67 -10.97
C PHE A 60 -10.97 -1.82 -9.52
N GLN A 61 -10.86 -3.02 -8.97
CA GLN A 61 -11.29 -3.30 -7.61
C GLN A 61 -10.24 -4.10 -6.82
N ILE A 62 -10.13 -3.77 -5.55
CA ILE A 62 -9.54 -4.64 -4.54
C ILE A 62 -10.46 -4.71 -3.33
N TYR A 63 -10.35 -5.82 -2.59
CA TYR A 63 -11.07 -6.04 -1.35
C TYR A 63 -10.08 -6.23 -0.18
N ARG A 64 -10.28 -5.47 0.90
CA ARG A 64 -9.46 -5.50 2.12
C ARG A 64 -10.35 -5.30 3.34
N ASN A 65 -10.34 -6.27 4.26
CA ASN A 65 -11.00 -6.21 5.56
C ASN A 65 -12.42 -5.61 5.54
N GLY A 66 -13.30 -6.08 4.66
CA GLY A 66 -14.69 -5.60 4.62
C GLY A 66 -14.92 -4.30 3.84
N VAL A 67 -13.91 -3.83 3.11
CA VAL A 67 -13.96 -2.62 2.30
C VAL A 67 -13.56 -2.94 0.86
N THR A 68 -14.44 -2.59 -0.08
CA THR A 68 -14.11 -2.63 -1.51
C THR A 68 -13.62 -1.26 -1.96
N PHE A 69 -12.40 -1.21 -2.45
CA PHE A 69 -11.83 -0.04 -3.10
C PHE A 69 -12.09 -0.18 -4.59
N LEU A 70 -12.87 0.74 -5.16
CA LEU A 70 -13.30 0.71 -6.55
C LEU A 70 -12.82 1.99 -7.25
N ALA A 71 -12.04 1.85 -8.32
CA ALA A 71 -11.69 2.96 -9.19
C ALA A 71 -12.27 2.76 -10.59
N CYS A 72 -12.56 3.85 -11.29
CA CYS A 72 -13.12 3.78 -12.63
C CYS A 72 -12.43 4.73 -13.62
N THR A 73 -12.46 4.34 -14.90
CA THR A 73 -11.98 5.18 -16.01
C THR A 73 -12.69 4.83 -17.33
N GLN A 74 -12.88 5.82 -18.20
CA GLN A 74 -13.36 5.64 -19.57
C GLN A 74 -12.22 5.44 -20.58
N VAL A 75 -10.98 5.72 -20.17
CA VAL A 75 -9.81 5.71 -21.06
C VAL A 75 -8.94 4.52 -20.70
N GLU A 76 -8.44 3.83 -21.71
CA GLU A 76 -7.50 2.72 -21.54
C GLU A 76 -6.28 3.16 -20.71
N MET A 77 -5.92 2.33 -19.73
CA MET A 77 -4.72 2.52 -18.91
C MET A 77 -4.19 1.16 -18.46
N ALA A 78 -2.92 1.12 -18.05
CA ALA A 78 -2.31 -0.09 -17.52
C ALA A 78 -3.08 -0.57 -16.27
N PRO A 79 -3.76 -1.73 -16.30
CA PRO A 79 -4.62 -2.14 -15.18
C PRO A 79 -3.86 -2.33 -13.88
N LEU A 80 -2.61 -2.82 -13.98
CA LEU A 80 -1.76 -3.05 -12.82
C LEU A 80 -1.42 -1.74 -12.08
N MET A 81 -1.33 -0.60 -12.79
CA MET A 81 -1.13 0.71 -12.16
C MET A 81 -2.31 1.06 -11.25
N ALA A 82 -3.54 0.83 -11.71
CA ALA A 82 -4.74 1.13 -10.94
C ALA A 82 -4.87 0.19 -9.74
N VAL A 83 -4.67 -1.11 -9.94
CA VAL A 83 -4.78 -2.12 -8.88
C VAL A 83 -3.70 -1.94 -7.80
N GLU A 84 -2.45 -1.67 -8.21
CA GLU A 84 -1.37 -1.39 -7.25
C GLU A 84 -1.63 -0.09 -6.50
N PHE A 85 -2.10 0.95 -7.19
CA PHE A 85 -2.44 2.21 -6.53
C PHE A 85 -3.54 2.02 -5.47
N LEU A 86 -4.62 1.32 -5.80
CA LEU A 86 -5.67 1.00 -4.84
C LEU A 86 -5.11 0.19 -3.66
N SER A 87 -4.20 -0.73 -3.91
CA SER A 87 -3.53 -1.52 -2.85
C SER A 87 -2.69 -0.62 -1.95
N ARG A 88 -1.94 0.33 -2.51
CA ARG A 88 -1.19 1.34 -1.74
C ARG A 88 -2.11 2.23 -0.91
N VAL A 89 -3.26 2.65 -1.44
CA VAL A 89 -4.26 3.42 -0.68
C VAL A 89 -4.76 2.61 0.52
N ALA A 90 -5.11 1.33 0.32
CA ALA A 90 -5.56 0.48 1.42
C ALA A 90 -4.47 0.28 2.49
N ASP A 91 -3.22 0.04 2.09
CA ASP A 91 -2.08 -0.10 3.00
C ASP A 91 -1.85 1.19 3.82
N VAL A 92 -1.87 2.37 3.17
CA VAL A 92 -1.73 3.67 3.83
C VAL A 92 -2.87 3.92 4.81
N LEU A 93 -4.13 3.68 4.41
CA LEU A 93 -5.27 3.86 5.32
C LEU A 93 -5.18 2.91 6.51
N THR A 94 -4.75 1.66 6.31
CA THR A 94 -4.54 0.70 7.40
C THR A 94 -3.45 1.21 8.37
N ASP A 95 -2.34 1.73 7.86
CA ASP A 95 -1.25 2.29 8.67
C ASP A 95 -1.66 3.57 9.44
N TYR A 96 -2.61 4.34 8.90
CA TYR A 96 -3.15 5.53 9.58
C TYR A 96 -4.21 5.23 10.63
N LEU A 97 -5.09 4.28 10.33
CA LEU A 97 -6.30 4.02 11.10
C LEU A 97 -6.19 2.78 12.00
N GLY A 98 -5.15 1.96 11.80
CA GLY A 98 -4.88 0.71 12.51
C GLY A 98 -5.56 -0.51 11.90
N ASP A 99 -6.76 -0.34 11.33
CA ASP A 99 -7.50 -1.36 10.60
C ASP A 99 -8.47 -0.69 9.60
N LEU A 100 -9.13 -1.49 8.77
CA LEU A 100 -10.15 -1.05 7.82
C LEU A 100 -11.47 -1.75 8.12
N ASN A 101 -12.54 -0.97 8.29
CA ASN A 101 -13.93 -1.42 8.25
C ASN A 101 -14.84 -0.19 8.05
N GLU A 102 -16.14 -0.43 7.90
CA GLU A 102 -17.11 0.64 7.65
C GLU A 102 -17.14 1.73 8.72
N ASP A 103 -17.19 1.35 10.00
CA ASP A 103 -17.25 2.31 11.11
C ASP A 103 -15.97 3.16 11.17
N ILE A 104 -14.80 2.54 11.02
CA ILE A 104 -13.50 3.24 11.04
C ILE A 104 -13.40 4.25 9.88
N ILE A 105 -13.84 3.87 8.68
CA ILE A 105 -13.82 4.78 7.52
C ILE A 105 -14.78 5.95 7.72
N LYS A 106 -16.01 5.69 8.19
CA LYS A 106 -17.01 6.73 8.46
C LYS A 106 -16.56 7.68 9.57
N ASP A 107 -15.99 7.17 10.66
CA ASP A 107 -15.50 7.97 11.79
C ASP A 107 -14.28 8.85 11.44
N ASN A 108 -13.47 8.44 10.46
CA ASN A 108 -12.26 9.14 10.04
C ASN A 108 -12.36 9.70 8.61
N PHE A 109 -13.59 9.92 8.11
CA PHE A 109 -13.89 10.36 6.75
C PHE A 109 -13.02 11.53 6.26
N VAL A 110 -12.80 12.54 7.11
CA VAL A 110 -11.97 13.71 6.77
C VAL A 110 -10.53 13.31 6.45
N ILE A 111 -9.93 12.42 7.24
CA ILE A 111 -8.55 11.94 7.05
C ILE A 111 -8.48 11.09 5.78
N VAL A 112 -9.46 10.21 5.55
CA VAL A 112 -9.54 9.40 4.33
C VAL A 112 -9.58 10.30 3.09
N TYR A 113 -10.40 11.35 3.08
CA TYR A 113 -10.44 12.31 1.97
C TYR A 113 -9.13 13.08 1.77
N GLN A 114 -8.48 13.52 2.86
CA GLN A 114 -7.20 14.21 2.79
C GLN A 114 -6.12 13.29 2.20
N ILE A 115 -6.07 12.03 2.64
CA ILE A 115 -5.12 11.05 2.13
C ILE A 115 -5.36 10.79 0.64
N LEU A 116 -6.62 10.58 0.22
CA LEU A 116 -6.95 10.39 -1.19
C LEU A 116 -6.61 11.60 -2.07
N ASP A 117 -6.76 12.82 -1.53
CA ASP A 117 -6.42 14.07 -2.23
C ASP A 117 -4.90 14.23 -2.40
N GLU A 118 -4.11 13.83 -1.40
CA GLU A 118 -2.65 13.93 -1.46
C GLU A 118 -2.01 12.79 -2.27
N MET A 119 -2.59 11.59 -2.19
CA MET A 119 -2.06 10.42 -2.90
C MET A 119 -2.26 10.47 -4.41
N MET A 120 -3.17 11.32 -4.90
CA MET A 120 -3.48 11.40 -6.33
C MET A 120 -3.85 12.81 -6.77
N ASP A 121 -3.25 13.22 -7.89
CA ASP A 121 -3.56 14.49 -8.56
C ASP A 121 -4.12 14.20 -9.96
N ASN A 122 -5.29 14.76 -10.25
CA ASN A 122 -5.98 14.65 -11.55
C ASN A 122 -6.00 13.22 -12.11
N GLY A 123 -6.24 12.20 -11.26
CA GLY A 123 -6.33 10.81 -11.70
C GLY A 123 -4.99 10.08 -11.90
N PHE A 124 -3.87 10.67 -11.47
CA PHE A 124 -2.54 10.06 -11.46
C PHE A 124 -2.00 9.91 -10.04
N PRO A 125 -1.47 8.73 -9.65
CA PRO A 125 -0.79 8.57 -8.37
C PRO A 125 0.38 9.55 -8.22
N LEU A 126 0.46 10.24 -7.07
CA LEU A 126 1.50 11.22 -6.76
C LEU A 126 2.27 10.82 -5.49
N THR A 127 1.84 11.28 -4.32
CA THR A 127 2.54 11.05 -3.06
C THR A 127 2.03 9.77 -2.40
N THR A 128 2.70 8.64 -2.63
CA THR A 128 2.26 7.34 -2.07
C THR A 128 3.11 6.86 -0.88
N GLU A 129 4.13 7.63 -0.49
CA GLU A 129 5.06 7.28 0.58
C GLU A 129 4.47 7.62 1.96
N PRO A 130 4.24 6.63 2.85
CA PRO A 130 3.56 6.85 4.13
C PRO A 130 4.24 7.88 5.03
N ASN A 131 5.57 7.95 5.00
CA ASN A 131 6.33 8.89 5.83
C ASN A 131 6.14 10.35 5.39
N ILE A 132 6.06 10.60 4.07
CA ILE A 132 5.74 11.93 3.53
C ILE A 132 4.30 12.28 3.88
N LEU A 133 3.37 11.36 3.63
CA LEU A 133 1.96 11.56 3.94
C LEU A 133 1.77 11.92 5.42
N LYS A 134 2.39 11.18 6.34
CA LYS A 134 2.26 11.37 7.80
C LYS A 134 2.83 12.70 8.30
N GLU A 135 3.68 13.35 7.52
CA GLU A 135 4.17 14.72 7.79
C GLU A 135 3.17 15.78 7.32
N MET A 136 2.47 15.53 6.21
CA MET A 136 1.46 16.43 5.64
C MET A 136 0.14 16.34 6.38
N ILE A 137 -0.29 15.11 6.66
CA ILE A 137 -1.57 14.74 7.26
C ILE A 137 -1.26 13.96 8.53
N THR A 138 -1.52 14.56 9.68
CA THR A 138 -1.17 13.94 10.96
C THR A 138 -2.14 12.79 11.26
N PRO A 139 -1.64 11.57 11.59
CA PRO A 139 -2.50 10.47 11.99
C PRO A 139 -3.39 10.80 13.20
N PRO A 140 -4.57 10.18 13.29
CA PRO A 140 -5.46 10.37 14.42
C PRO A 140 -4.84 9.75 15.68
N ASN A 141 -4.34 10.57 16.60
CA ASN A 141 -3.86 10.10 17.89
C ASN A 141 -4.94 10.30 18.97
N ILE A 142 -5.07 9.39 19.95
CA ILE A 142 -6.09 9.46 21.02
C ILE A 142 -5.97 10.78 21.78
N VAL A 143 -4.73 11.24 21.98
CA VAL A 143 -4.40 12.52 22.60
C VAL A 143 -4.87 13.70 21.75
N ASN A 144 -4.79 13.61 20.42
CA ASN A 144 -5.29 14.64 19.49
C ASN A 144 -6.83 14.70 19.49
N LYS A 145 -7.52 13.56 19.58
CA LYS A 145 -8.98 13.54 19.72
C LYS A 145 -9.42 14.26 21.01
N MET A 146 -8.71 14.07 22.13
CA MET A 146 -9.01 14.75 23.40
C MET A 146 -8.63 16.24 23.40
N LEU A 147 -7.50 16.61 22.80
CA LEU A 147 -7.06 18.01 22.67
C LEU A 147 -7.95 18.83 21.74
N ASN A 148 -8.47 18.25 20.66
CA ASN A 148 -9.38 18.93 19.73
C ASN A 148 -10.71 19.29 20.41
N VAL A 149 -11.22 18.43 21.31
CA VAL A 149 -12.42 18.69 22.13
C VAL A 149 -12.19 19.85 23.12
N VAL A 150 -10.98 19.98 23.66
CA VAL A 150 -10.65 20.98 24.69
C VAL A 150 -10.23 22.33 24.11
N THR A 151 -9.59 22.34 22.93
CA THR A 151 -8.96 23.55 22.36
C THR A 151 -9.70 24.15 21.17
N GLY A 152 -10.71 23.46 20.62
CA GLY A 152 -11.50 23.93 19.48
C GLY A 152 -10.70 24.09 18.17
N LYS A 153 -9.44 23.66 18.12
CA LYS A 153 -8.62 23.65 16.91
C LYS A 153 -8.70 22.28 16.25
N SER A 154 -9.24 22.24 15.03
CA SER A 154 -9.50 20.99 14.28
C SER A 154 -8.60 20.85 13.04
N SER A 155 -7.36 21.31 13.08
CA SER A 155 -6.45 21.18 11.92
C SER A 155 -5.61 19.90 12.05
N THR A 156 -5.92 18.90 11.22
CA THR A 156 -5.13 17.67 11.01
C THR A 156 -3.91 17.89 10.10
N LEU A 157 -3.82 19.06 9.46
CA LEU A 157 -2.75 19.43 8.55
C LEU A 157 -1.48 19.85 9.32
N GLY A 158 -0.34 19.32 8.89
CA GLY A 158 0.97 19.68 9.43
C GLY A 158 1.30 21.16 9.17
N SER A 159 1.95 21.81 10.13
CA SER A 159 2.33 23.24 10.02
C SER A 159 3.69 23.47 9.34
N LYS A 160 4.32 22.42 8.80
CA LYS A 160 5.61 22.45 8.11
C LYS A 160 5.52 21.64 6.83
N LEU A 161 6.19 22.10 5.78
CA LEU A 161 6.37 21.31 4.56
C LEU A 161 7.23 20.07 4.87
N PRO A 162 6.94 18.91 4.26
CA PRO A 162 7.71 17.69 4.50
C PRO A 162 9.14 17.83 4.00
N ASP A 163 10.13 17.63 4.87
CA ASP A 163 11.56 17.63 4.46
C ASP A 163 11.84 16.43 3.54
N ALA A 164 11.06 15.35 3.66
CA ALA A 164 11.18 14.14 2.85
C ALA A 164 10.72 14.32 1.39
N ALA A 165 9.88 15.31 1.07
CA ALA A 165 9.38 15.55 -0.29
C ALA A 165 10.49 15.98 -1.28
N ALA A 166 11.59 16.55 -0.76
CA ALA A 166 12.78 16.90 -1.54
C ALA A 166 13.94 15.89 -1.38
N SER A 167 13.73 14.80 -0.64
CA SER A 167 14.75 13.80 -0.34
C SER A 167 14.82 12.71 -1.41
N PHE A 168 16.03 12.27 -1.75
CA PHE A 168 16.25 11.06 -2.56
C PHE A 168 15.98 9.76 -1.78
N VAL A 169 15.60 9.86 -0.51
CA VAL A 169 15.25 8.75 0.40
C VAL A 169 13.88 9.05 1.03
N PRO A 170 12.79 8.99 0.26
CA PRO A 170 11.46 9.44 0.73
C PRO A 170 10.88 8.51 1.82
N TRP A 171 11.35 7.26 1.88
CA TRP A 171 10.93 6.27 2.87
C TRP A 171 11.62 6.41 4.25
N ARG A 172 12.55 7.37 4.45
CA ARG A 172 13.28 7.51 5.73
C ARG A 172 13.31 8.95 6.22
N ARG A 173 12.95 9.15 7.50
CA ARG A 173 13.09 10.43 8.20
C ARG A 173 14.49 10.61 8.79
N THR A 174 14.98 11.85 8.83
CA THR A 174 16.31 12.20 9.37
C THR A 174 16.38 12.12 10.90
N THR A 175 15.24 12.24 11.58
CA THR A 175 15.13 12.21 13.04
C THR A 175 14.38 10.96 13.51
N VAL A 176 15.14 9.96 13.95
CA VAL A 176 14.60 8.78 14.62
C VAL A 176 14.64 9.05 16.13
N LYS A 177 13.46 9.18 16.76
CA LYS A 177 13.35 9.19 18.23
C LYS A 177 13.58 7.74 18.68
N ASP A 178 14.50 7.54 19.61
CA ASP A 178 14.84 6.22 20.19
C ASP A 178 15.70 5.28 19.32
N ALA A 179 16.65 5.83 18.55
CA ALA A 179 17.64 5.01 17.83
C ALA A 179 18.58 4.25 18.79
N SER A 180 18.59 2.91 18.71
CA SER A 180 19.48 2.03 19.50
C SER A 180 20.77 1.62 18.78
N ASN A 181 20.93 2.02 17.50
CA ASN A 181 21.99 1.59 16.60
C ASN A 181 21.96 0.07 16.32
N GLU A 182 20.77 -0.50 16.17
CA GLU A 182 20.57 -1.94 15.95
C GLU A 182 19.87 -2.21 14.63
N VAL A 183 20.25 -3.31 13.97
CA VAL A 183 19.56 -3.83 12.79
C VAL A 183 19.39 -5.33 12.98
N TYR A 184 18.15 -5.79 12.96
CA TYR A 184 17.81 -7.21 12.96
C TYR A 184 17.40 -7.61 11.55
N VAL A 185 17.90 -8.75 11.08
CA VAL A 185 17.58 -9.31 9.77
C VAL A 185 17.09 -10.73 9.98
N ASN A 186 15.85 -10.97 9.59
CA ASN A 186 15.22 -12.28 9.62
C ASN A 186 15.05 -12.77 8.19
N ILE A 187 15.52 -13.98 7.91
CA ILE A 187 15.28 -14.67 6.64
C ILE A 187 14.21 -15.72 6.94
N VAL A 188 13.03 -15.54 6.35
CA VAL A 188 11.87 -16.42 6.54
C VAL A 188 11.67 -17.16 5.23
N GLU A 189 11.77 -18.48 5.26
CA GLU A 189 11.57 -19.33 4.09
C GLU A 189 10.39 -20.27 4.29
N GLU A 190 9.55 -20.37 3.27
CA GLU A 190 8.45 -21.33 3.16
C GLU A 190 8.76 -22.31 2.03
N LEU A 191 8.67 -23.61 2.33
CA LEU A 191 8.95 -24.68 1.37
C LEU A 191 7.66 -25.34 0.94
N ASP A 192 7.36 -25.24 -0.36
CA ASP A 192 6.17 -25.79 -0.96
C ASP A 192 6.55 -27.03 -1.80
N ALA A 193 6.18 -28.20 -1.30
CA ALA A 193 6.62 -29.49 -1.86
C ALA A 193 5.44 -30.42 -2.15
N CYS A 194 5.43 -31.00 -3.35
CA CYS A 194 4.47 -32.00 -3.78
C CYS A 194 5.16 -33.35 -3.95
N VAL A 195 4.66 -34.36 -3.22
CA VAL A 195 5.15 -35.73 -3.28
C VAL A 195 4.03 -36.61 -3.82
N ASN A 196 4.33 -37.46 -4.80
CA ASN A 196 3.33 -38.38 -5.35
C ASN A 196 3.07 -39.57 -4.41
N ARG A 197 2.11 -40.43 -4.78
CA ARG A 197 1.71 -41.59 -3.98
C ARG A 197 2.86 -42.59 -3.78
N GLU A 198 3.81 -42.63 -4.69
CA GLU A 198 5.00 -43.48 -4.65
C GLU A 198 6.13 -42.90 -3.77
N GLY A 199 5.95 -41.71 -3.18
CA GLY A 199 6.96 -41.06 -2.34
C GLY A 199 8.02 -40.28 -3.13
N VAL A 200 7.81 -40.06 -4.44
CA VAL A 200 8.72 -39.31 -5.30
C VAL A 200 8.34 -37.83 -5.29
N LEU A 201 9.35 -36.97 -5.13
CA LEU A 201 9.20 -35.51 -5.19
C LEU A 201 8.85 -35.09 -6.63
N VAL A 202 7.68 -34.48 -6.80
CA VAL A 202 7.18 -33.98 -8.09
C VAL A 202 7.58 -32.52 -8.28
N LYS A 203 7.48 -31.73 -7.20
CA LYS A 203 7.75 -30.30 -7.20
C LYS A 203 8.25 -29.90 -5.82
N CYS A 204 9.24 -29.01 -5.76
CA CYS A 204 9.71 -28.37 -4.54
C CYS A 204 10.15 -26.96 -4.90
N GLU A 205 9.54 -25.98 -4.27
CA GLU A 205 9.90 -24.57 -4.43
C GLU A 205 10.08 -23.95 -3.05
N ALA A 206 11.07 -23.08 -2.91
CA ALA A 206 11.26 -22.31 -1.69
C ALA A 206 10.94 -20.84 -1.96
N TYR A 207 10.09 -20.26 -1.14
CA TYR A 207 9.78 -18.85 -1.15
C TYR A 207 10.43 -18.19 0.05
N GLY A 208 11.30 -17.21 -0.19
CA GLY A 208 12.04 -16.54 0.86
C GLY A 208 11.69 -15.07 0.97
N GLU A 209 11.62 -14.57 2.20
CA GLU A 209 11.51 -13.15 2.52
C GLU A 209 12.64 -12.73 3.46
N VAL A 210 13.23 -11.57 3.16
CA VAL A 210 14.18 -10.92 4.07
C VAL A 210 13.49 -9.76 4.75
N GLN A 211 13.17 -9.95 6.03
CA GLN A 211 12.53 -8.98 6.89
C GLN A 211 13.58 -8.26 7.73
N VAL A 212 13.54 -6.93 7.74
CA VAL A 212 14.52 -6.09 8.44
C VAL A 212 13.79 -5.26 9.48
N ASN A 213 14.35 -5.19 10.68
CA ASN A 213 13.97 -4.21 11.70
C ASN A 213 15.17 -3.29 11.97
N CYS A 214 15.09 -2.04 11.51
CA CYS A 214 16.18 -1.08 11.58
C CYS A 214 15.89 0.01 12.62
N SER A 215 16.76 0.17 13.61
CA SER A 215 16.77 1.27 14.58
C SER A 215 18.13 1.99 14.54
N LEU A 216 18.35 2.76 13.46
CA LEU A 216 19.58 3.51 13.23
C LEU A 216 19.28 5.02 13.18
N PRO A 217 20.17 5.90 13.66
CA PRO A 217 20.00 7.35 13.54
C PRO A 217 20.37 7.84 12.12
N GLY A 218 19.81 8.98 11.71
CA GLY A 218 20.19 9.67 10.48
C GLY A 218 19.82 8.91 9.20
N VAL A 219 20.70 8.97 8.19
CA VAL A 219 20.52 8.37 6.85
C VAL A 219 21.67 7.38 6.58
N PRO A 220 21.67 6.20 7.24
CA PRO A 220 22.74 5.22 7.11
C PRO A 220 22.66 4.49 5.78
N GLU A 221 23.82 4.25 5.17
CA GLU A 221 23.94 3.38 4.01
C GLU A 221 24.37 1.99 4.47
N LEU A 222 23.54 0.99 4.20
CA LEU A 222 23.80 -0.41 4.53
C LEU A 222 24.16 -1.19 3.29
N THR A 223 25.05 -2.16 3.50
CA THR A 223 25.46 -3.14 2.49
C THR A 223 25.27 -4.54 3.05
N MET A 224 24.61 -5.41 2.30
CA MET A 224 24.41 -6.82 2.66
C MET A 224 24.72 -7.71 1.46
N SER A 225 25.30 -8.88 1.72
CA SER A 225 25.58 -9.87 0.70
C SER A 225 25.22 -11.26 1.21
N PHE A 226 24.84 -12.14 0.29
CA PHE A 226 24.65 -13.55 0.58
C PHE A 226 25.95 -14.30 0.31
N ALA A 227 26.22 -15.34 1.10
CA ALA A 227 27.38 -16.20 0.87
C ALA A 227 27.33 -16.89 -0.49
N ASN A 228 26.12 -17.23 -0.96
CA ASN A 228 25.87 -17.77 -2.29
C ASN A 228 24.64 -17.08 -2.89
N PRO A 229 24.80 -15.98 -3.64
CA PRO A 229 23.68 -15.31 -4.27
C PRO A 229 23.14 -16.08 -5.48
N ALA A 230 23.92 -17.01 -6.05
CA ALA A 230 23.53 -17.73 -7.27
C ALA A 230 22.37 -18.72 -7.07
N ILE A 231 22.04 -19.06 -5.82
CA ILE A 231 20.86 -19.88 -5.51
C ILE A 231 19.58 -19.04 -5.46
N ILE A 232 19.68 -17.72 -5.35
CA ILE A 232 18.54 -16.81 -5.19
C ILE A 232 18.03 -16.40 -6.57
N ASN A 233 16.83 -16.85 -6.94
CA ASN A 233 16.19 -16.49 -8.20
C ASN A 233 14.94 -15.61 -7.98
N ASP A 234 14.42 -15.03 -9.06
CA ASP A 234 13.17 -14.25 -9.09
C ASP A 234 13.03 -13.24 -7.93
N VAL A 235 14.05 -12.39 -7.81
CA VAL A 235 14.12 -11.41 -6.72
C VAL A 235 13.17 -10.23 -6.94
N THR A 236 12.53 -9.81 -5.85
CA THR A 236 11.81 -8.54 -5.77
C THR A 236 12.36 -7.73 -4.60
N PHE A 237 12.56 -6.43 -4.82
CA PHE A 237 13.20 -5.56 -3.84
C PHE A 237 12.24 -4.49 -3.32
N HIS A 238 12.48 -4.09 -2.07
CA HIS A 238 11.99 -2.82 -1.57
C HIS A 238 12.61 -1.66 -2.39
N PRO A 239 11.87 -0.56 -2.64
CA PRO A 239 12.39 0.61 -3.35
C PRO A 239 13.68 1.21 -2.78
N CYS A 240 14.03 0.88 -1.54
CA CYS A 240 15.26 1.35 -0.92
C CYS A 240 16.54 0.69 -1.46
N VAL A 241 16.41 -0.43 -2.16
CA VAL A 241 17.53 -1.17 -2.74
C VAL A 241 17.95 -0.55 -4.06
N ARG A 242 19.25 -0.24 -4.17
CA ARG A 242 19.85 0.22 -5.42
C ARG A 242 20.09 -1.00 -6.32
N PHE A 243 19.51 -0.98 -7.52
CA PHE A 243 19.64 -2.08 -8.48
C PHE A 243 21.07 -2.28 -9.03
N ARG A 244 21.80 -1.20 -9.32
CA ARG A 244 23.13 -1.32 -9.97
C ARG A 244 24.14 -2.15 -9.18
N PRO A 245 24.32 -1.98 -7.85
CA PRO A 245 25.17 -2.85 -7.05
C PRO A 245 24.75 -4.33 -7.07
N TRP A 246 23.43 -4.59 -7.08
CA TRP A 246 22.90 -5.95 -7.19
C TRP A 246 23.22 -6.57 -8.55
N GLU A 247 22.92 -5.89 -9.65
CA GLU A 247 23.21 -6.38 -11.00
C GLU A 247 24.69 -6.65 -11.24
N SER A 248 25.56 -5.80 -10.70
CA SER A 248 27.01 -5.89 -10.95
C SER A 248 27.69 -6.95 -10.08
N ASN A 249 27.34 -7.00 -8.79
CA ASN A 249 28.12 -7.75 -7.80
C ASN A 249 27.25 -8.62 -6.88
N GLN A 250 25.93 -8.67 -7.09
CA GLN A 250 24.96 -9.34 -6.21
C GLN A 250 25.03 -8.83 -4.76
N ILE A 251 25.26 -7.53 -4.62
CA ILE A 251 25.33 -6.83 -3.34
C ILE A 251 24.09 -5.96 -3.16
N LEU A 252 23.39 -6.14 -2.04
CA LEU A 252 22.32 -5.26 -1.62
C LEU A 252 22.93 -4.00 -1.03
N SER A 253 22.65 -2.84 -1.64
CA SER A 253 23.02 -1.51 -1.12
C SER A 253 21.75 -0.69 -0.97
N PHE A 254 21.47 -0.21 0.24
CA PHE A 254 20.23 0.47 0.55
C PHE A 254 20.34 1.42 1.74
N VAL A 255 19.46 2.42 1.77
CA VAL A 255 19.17 3.19 2.98
C VAL A 255 17.86 2.65 3.55
N PRO A 256 17.84 1.92 4.67
CA PRO A 256 16.62 1.27 5.14
C PRO A 256 15.53 2.27 5.55
N PRO A 257 14.24 1.94 5.43
CA PRO A 257 13.20 2.53 6.28
C PRO A 257 13.53 2.37 7.78
N ASP A 258 12.85 3.14 8.61
CA ASP A 258 12.90 2.96 10.07
C ASP A 258 11.90 1.88 10.51
N GLY A 259 12.25 1.10 11.52
CA GLY A 259 11.42 0.01 12.02
C GLY A 259 11.39 -1.22 11.12
N GLN A 260 10.27 -1.95 11.15
CA GLN A 260 10.08 -3.21 10.43
C GLN A 260 9.64 -3.00 8.98
N PHE A 261 10.33 -3.64 8.04
CA PHE A 261 9.94 -3.67 6.63
C PHE A 261 10.48 -4.92 5.92
N LYS A 262 9.86 -5.29 4.79
CA LYS A 262 10.36 -6.34 3.90
C LYS A 262 11.39 -5.74 2.95
N LEU A 263 12.65 -6.17 3.03
CA LEU A 263 13.73 -5.69 2.18
C LEU A 263 13.71 -6.32 0.79
N MET A 264 13.48 -7.63 0.73
CA MET A 264 13.37 -8.37 -0.53
C MET A 264 12.58 -9.66 -0.34
N SER A 265 12.10 -10.21 -1.45
CA SER A 265 11.72 -11.63 -1.55
C SER A 265 12.40 -12.29 -2.73
N TYR A 266 12.45 -13.61 -2.68
CA TYR A 266 13.02 -14.45 -3.73
C TYR A 266 12.27 -15.78 -3.81
N ARG A 267 12.50 -16.50 -4.91
CA ARG A 267 11.98 -17.85 -5.12
C ARG A 267 13.07 -18.74 -5.68
N ASN A 268 13.15 -19.97 -5.17
CA ASN A 268 14.11 -20.99 -5.58
C ASN A 268 13.40 -22.27 -6.02
#